data_AF-A0A945SE67-F1
#
_entry.id   AF-A0A945SE67-F1
#
_cell.length_a   1.000
_cell.length_b   1.000
_cell.length_c   1.000
_cell.angle_alpha   90.00
_cell.angle_beta   90.00
_cell.angle_gamma   90.00
#
_symmetry.space_group_name_H-M   'P 1'
#
loop_
_entity.id
_entity.type
_entity.pdbx_description
1 polymer ?
#
loop_
_entity_poly.entity_id
_entity_poly.type
_entity_poly.pdbx_seq_one_letter_code
_entity_poly.pdbx_strand_id
1 'polypeptide(L)' 'MLDINKIRSQFPILNRKVNGKDLVYFDNGATTQKPQSVIDAEANYYANENSNVHRGVHFLSGLATDKFE' A
#
# COMPACT_ATOMS: atom_id res chain seq x y z
N MET A 1 8.22 7.32 22.82
CA MET A 1 7.84 5.91 23.06
C MET A 1 7.07 5.42 21.83
N LEU A 2 7.29 4.20 21.37
CA LEU A 2 6.62 3.63 20.19
C LEU A 2 5.18 3.20 20.57
N ASP A 3 4.17 3.71 19.87
CA ASP A 3 2.77 3.28 20.06
C ASP A 3 2.43 2.15 19.07
N ILE A 4 2.46 0.92 19.58
CA ILE A 4 2.21 -0.28 18.77
C ILE A 4 0.76 -0.38 18.28
N ASN A 5 -0.21 0.13 19.04
CA ASN A 5 -1.62 0.05 18.65
C ASN A 5 -1.90 0.99 17.48
N LYS A 6 -1.32 2.20 17.52
CA LYS A 6 -1.36 3.14 16.39
C LYS A 6 -0.68 2.59 15.13
N ILE A 7 0.39 1.82 15.27
CA ILE A 7 1.05 1.17 14.12
C ILE A 7 0.15 0.05 13.57
N ARG A 8 -0.36 -0.85 14.42
CA ARG A 8 -1.22 -1.97 13.99
C ARG A 8 -2.50 -1.49 13.29
N SER A 9 -3.08 -0.38 13.72
CA SER A 9 -4.28 0.18 13.09
C SER A 9 -4.05 0.65 11.65
N GLN A 10 -2.79 0.86 11.23
CA GLN A 10 -2.47 1.19 9.84
C GLN A 10 -2.52 -0.02 8.91
N PHE A 11 -2.50 -1.25 9.43
CA PHE A 11 -2.51 -2.48 8.63
C PHE A 11 -3.90 -3.13 8.70
N PRO A 12 -4.81 -2.82 7.77
CA PRO A 12 -6.22 -3.19 7.87
C PRO A 12 -6.46 -4.70 8.02
N ILE A 13 -5.61 -5.52 7.37
CA ILE A 13 -5.72 -6.98 7.42
C ILE A 13 -5.51 -7.57 8.82
N LEU A 14 -4.82 -6.87 9.73
CA LEU A 14 -4.60 -7.35 11.09
C LEU A 14 -5.89 -7.40 11.93
N ASN A 15 -6.97 -6.75 11.47
CA ASN A 15 -8.29 -6.85 12.08
C ASN A 15 -9.10 -8.07 11.59
N ARG A 16 -8.57 -8.84 10.63
CA ARG A 16 -9.26 -9.99 10.05
C ARG A 16 -9.22 -11.20 10.99
N LYS A 17 -10.31 -11.98 10.99
CA LYS A 17 -10.34 -13.31 11.58
C LYS A 17 -10.01 -14.39 10.54
N VAL A 18 -9.24 -15.39 10.94
CA VAL A 18 -8.92 -16.60 10.18
C VAL A 18 -9.37 -17.80 11.01
N ASN A 19 -10.22 -18.66 10.43
CA ASN A 19 -10.81 -19.80 11.13
C ASN A 19 -11.50 -19.41 12.45
N GLY A 20 -12.18 -18.26 12.45
CA GLY A 20 -12.88 -17.70 13.62
C GLY A 20 -11.98 -17.07 14.70
N LYS A 21 -10.66 -17.08 14.54
CA LYS A 21 -9.68 -16.54 15.50
C LYS A 21 -8.98 -15.30 14.95
N ASP A 22 -8.43 -14.47 15.82
CA ASP A 22 -7.69 -13.27 15.40
C ASP A 22 -6.41 -13.66 14.67
N LEU A 23 -6.09 -12.91 13.60
CA LEU A 23 -4.91 -13.16 12.79
C LEU A 23 -3.63 -12.83 13.58
N VAL A 24 -2.75 -13.83 13.72
CA VAL A 24 -1.36 -13.67 14.15
C VAL A 24 -0.46 -14.07 12.99
N TYR A 25 0.04 -13.07 12.27
CA TYR A 25 0.83 -13.27 11.06
C TYR A 25 2.34 -13.22 11.36
N PHE A 26 2.98 -14.39 11.45
CA PHE A 26 4.42 -14.53 11.71
C PHE A 26 5.25 -14.99 10.51
N ASP A 27 4.66 -14.99 9.32
CA ASP A 27 5.36 -15.34 8.07
C ASP A 27 5.91 -14.11 7.32
N ASN A 28 6.34 -13.09 8.08
CA ASN A 28 6.81 -11.82 7.50
C ASN A 28 8.09 -11.95 6.66
N GLY A 29 8.85 -13.05 6.85
CA GLY A 29 10.04 -13.35 6.07
C GLY A 29 9.73 -13.76 4.62
N ALA A 30 8.54 -14.32 4.38
CA ALA A 30 8.07 -14.63 3.04
C ALA A 30 7.45 -13.40 2.35
N THR A 31 6.58 -12.66 3.04
CA THR A 31 6.05 -11.37 2.58
C THR A 31 5.46 -10.56 3.73
N THR A 32 5.34 -9.25 3.57
CA THR A 32 4.81 -8.35 4.61
C THR A 32 3.41 -7.86 4.29
N GLN A 33 2.62 -7.61 5.34
CA GLN A 33 1.33 -6.92 5.21
C GLN A 33 1.54 -5.45 4.82
N LYS A 34 0.55 -4.86 4.15
CA LYS A 34 0.65 -3.49 3.63
C LYS A 34 -0.14 -2.52 4.52
N PRO A 35 0.43 -1.38 4.89
CA PRO A 35 -0.34 -0.33 5.56
C PRO A 35 -1.29 0.33 4.57
N GLN A 36 -2.35 0.97 5.07
CA GLN A 36 -3.38 1.61 4.26
C GLN A 36 -2.82 2.66 3.31
N SER A 37 -1.81 3.43 3.74
CA SER A 37 -1.18 4.45 2.89
C SER A 37 -0.55 3.89 1.61
N VAL A 38 -0.01 2.66 1.65
CA VAL A 38 0.55 2.00 0.47
C VAL A 38 -0.58 1.54 -0.46
N ILE A 39 -1.63 0.96 0.11
CA ILE A 39 -2.83 0.53 -0.63
C ILE A 39 -3.48 1.72 -1.33
N ASP A 40 -3.65 2.83 -0.62
CA ASP A 40 -4.27 4.05 -1.13
C ASP A 40 -3.42 4.69 -2.24
N ALA A 41 -2.09 4.69 -2.09
CA ALA A 41 -1.20 5.21 -3.13
C ALA A 41 -1.30 4.41 -4.43
N GLU A 42 -1.29 3.08 -4.34
CA GLU A 42 -1.44 2.20 -5.50
C GLU A 42 -2.82 2.36 -6.14
N ALA A 43 -3.88 2.39 -5.33
CA ALA A 43 -5.25 2.58 -5.81
C ALA A 43 -5.43 3.95 -6.50
N ASN A 44 -4.89 5.03 -5.92
CA ASN A 44 -4.95 6.36 -6.50
C ASN A 44 -4.18 6.43 -7.83
N TYR A 45 -3.00 5.81 -7.91
CA TYR A 45 -2.25 5.75 -9.16
C TYR A 45 -3.08 5.11 -10.26
N TYR A 46 -3.64 3.92 -10.02
CA TYR A 46 -4.44 3.23 -11.04
C TYR A 46 -5.76 3.94 -11.37
N ALA A 47 -6.37 4.62 -10.41
CA ALA A 47 -7.63 5.32 -10.63
C ALA A 47 -7.47 6.66 -11.38
N ASN A 48 -6.39 7.40 -11.09
CA ASN A 48 -6.29 8.82 -11.49
C ASN A 48 -5.03 9.17 -12.30
N GLU A 49 -3.98 8.34 -12.27
CA GLU A 49 -2.63 8.75 -12.68
C GLU A 49 -1.93 7.72 -13.59
N ASN A 50 -2.65 6.67 -13.99
CA ASN A 50 -2.06 5.55 -14.72
C ASN A 50 -1.52 5.99 -16.09
N SER A 51 -0.23 5.82 -16.27
CA SER A 51 0.47 6.02 -17.54
C SER A 51 1.82 5.34 -17.51
N ASN A 52 2.37 5.06 -18.69
CA ASN A 52 3.76 4.66 -18.83
C ASN A 52 4.69 5.80 -18.40
N VAL A 53 5.78 5.45 -17.72
CA VAL A 53 6.79 6.38 -17.21
C VAL A 53 7.87 6.65 -18.26
N HIS A 54 8.47 7.85 -18.23
CA HIS A 54 9.60 8.37 -19.02
C HIS A 54 9.38 8.47 -20.54
N ARG A 55 8.31 7.90 -21.10
CA ARG A 55 8.14 7.73 -22.55
C ARG A 55 7.09 8.63 -23.19
N GLY A 56 6.28 9.35 -22.43
CA GLY A 56 5.24 10.22 -22.94
C GLY A 56 5.52 11.69 -22.66
N VAL A 57 5.18 12.56 -23.62
CA VAL A 57 5.23 14.03 -23.46
C VAL A 57 3.91 14.61 -22.94
N HIS A 58 2.92 13.75 -22.68
CA HIS A 58 1.60 14.15 -22.20
C HIS A 58 1.54 14.14 -20.66
N PHE A 59 0.59 14.91 -20.13
CA PHE A 59 0.45 15.19 -18.70
C PHE A 59 0.54 13.94 -17.80
N LEU A 60 -0.27 12.91 -18.06
CA LEU A 60 -0.27 11.69 -17.23
C LEU A 60 1.06 10.94 -17.24
N SER A 61 1.83 10.97 -18.34
CA SER A 61 3.13 10.31 -18.39
C SER A 61 4.17 11.06 -17.57
N GLY A 62 4.17 12.40 -17.62
CA GLY A 62 5.00 13.23 -16.75
C GLY A 62 4.65 13.02 -15.27
N LEU A 63 3.36 13.10 -14.92
CA LEU A 63 2.88 12.89 -13.56
C LEU A 63 3.25 11.50 -13.00
N ALA A 64 3.12 10.45 -13.82
CA ALA A 64 3.50 9.10 -13.42
C ALA A 64 5.01 8.96 -13.19
N THR A 65 5.84 9.63 -13.99
CA THR A 65 7.30 9.66 -13.79
C THR A 65 7.67 10.37 -12.50
N ASP A 66 7.15 11.57 -12.27
CA ASP A 66 7.47 12.39 -11.10
C ASP A 66 7.10 11.70 -9.77
N LYS A 67 6.10 10.81 -9.78
CA LYS A 67 5.68 10.05 -8.59
C LYS A 67 6.38 8.71 -8.42
N PHE A 68 7.00 8.20 -9.48
CA PHE A 68 7.72 6.92 -9.45
C PHE A 68 9.19 7.10 -9.06
N GLU A 69 9.82 8.20 -9.51
CA GLU A 69 11.18 8.61 -9.15
C GLU A 69 11.25 9.23 -7.75
#